data_AF-A0A7S1WXY1-F1
#
_entry.id   AF-A0A7S1WXY1-F1
#
_cell.length_a   1.000
_cell.length_b   1.000
_cell.length_c   1.000
_cell.angle_alpha   90.00
_cell.angle_beta   90.00
_cell.angle_gamma   90.00
#
_symmetry.space_group_name_H-M   'P 1'
#
loop_
_entity.id
_entity.type
_entity.pdbx_description
1 polymer ?
#
loop_
_entity_poly.entity_id
_entity_poly.type
_entity_poly.pdbx_seq_one_letter_code
_entity_poly.pdbx_strand_id
1 'polypeptide(L)'
;LERAVGRWRGHPAVLGWYVADDSSGPLLPEVYRRIKALDPYHVVTMAIAGTGDAVRSKYLRGTDVIMVESYPKLVDYSYAQMNVVSRWPLEFMPSVVCGRAWTHWEDDGVISVPVFRSQLFHALIAGATGELWFAYRNAESWNQPGLPLRAASFEAAGQLLELAPALTSPGGYAAGPEPS
;
A
#
# COMPACT_ATOMS: atom_id res chain seq x y z
N LEU A 1 -18.92 -15.59 3.53
CA LEU A 1 -18.31 -14.66 2.56
C LEU A 1 -19.37 -14.03 1.68
N GLU A 2 -20.20 -14.88 1.09
CA GLU A 2 -21.39 -14.65 0.27
C GLU A 2 -22.33 -13.57 0.85
N ARG A 3 -22.64 -13.64 2.15
CA ARG A 3 -23.47 -12.63 2.82
C ARG A 3 -22.85 -11.23 2.81
N ALA A 4 -21.55 -11.13 3.07
CA ALA A 4 -20.86 -9.84 3.14
C ALA A 4 -20.69 -9.23 1.75
N VAL A 5 -20.18 -10.03 0.79
CA VAL A 5 -19.99 -9.59 -0.59
C VAL A 5 -21.33 -9.26 -1.25
N GLY A 6 -22.33 -10.13 -1.13
CA GLY A 6 -23.65 -9.91 -1.70
C GLY A 6 -24.35 -8.67 -1.16
N ARG A 7 -24.12 -8.32 0.12
CA ARG A 7 -24.68 -7.10 0.73
C ARG A 7 -23.99 -5.82 0.27
N TRP A 8 -22.67 -5.82 0.17
CA TRP A 8 -21.90 -4.57 0.04
C TRP A 8 -21.31 -4.31 -1.34
N ARG A 9 -21.22 -5.30 -2.24
CA ARG A 9 -20.62 -5.12 -3.58
C ARG A 9 -21.25 -4.01 -4.43
N GLY A 10 -22.50 -3.62 -4.14
CA GLY A 10 -23.20 -2.55 -4.87
C GLY A 10 -23.10 -1.17 -4.19
N HIS A 11 -22.42 -1.07 -3.04
CA HIS A 11 -22.35 0.15 -2.26
C HIS A 11 -21.25 1.06 -2.81
N PRO A 12 -21.52 2.36 -3.08
CA PRO A 12 -20.58 3.25 -3.78
C PRO A 12 -19.29 3.54 -3.00
N ALA A 13 -19.28 3.31 -1.68
CA ALA A 13 -18.09 3.47 -0.84
C ALA A 13 -17.19 2.22 -0.77
N VAL A 14 -17.58 1.10 -1.40
CA VAL A 14 -16.72 -0.08 -1.46
C VAL A 14 -15.70 0.12 -2.57
N LEU A 15 -14.42 0.06 -2.21
CA LEU A 15 -13.30 0.20 -3.16
C LEU A 15 -12.64 -1.16 -3.46
N GLY A 16 -12.80 -2.13 -2.57
CA GLY A 16 -12.11 -3.42 -2.66
C GLY A 16 -12.41 -4.33 -1.47
N TRP A 17 -11.84 -5.54 -1.53
CA TRP A 17 -11.95 -6.57 -0.50
C TRP A 17 -10.58 -6.89 0.07
N TYR A 18 -10.35 -6.54 1.34
CA TYR A 18 -9.19 -7.00 2.09
C TYR A 18 -9.47 -8.41 2.64
N VAL A 19 -8.80 -9.43 2.08
CA VAL A 19 -9.23 -10.83 2.27
C VAL A 19 -8.47 -11.57 3.36
N ALA A 20 -7.24 -11.17 3.63
CA ALA A 20 -6.43 -11.77 4.67
C ALA A 20 -5.24 -10.89 5.00
N ASP A 21 -4.72 -11.13 6.20
CA ASP A 21 -3.46 -10.62 6.68
C ASP A 21 -2.30 -11.60 6.37
N ASP A 22 -1.12 -11.24 6.84
CA ASP A 22 0.01 -12.15 6.89
C ASP A 22 -0.36 -13.47 7.59
N SER A 23 0.37 -14.55 7.31
CA SER A 23 0.04 -15.90 7.81
C SER A 23 -1.29 -16.52 7.33
N SER A 24 -1.91 -15.99 6.27
CA SER A 24 -3.13 -16.57 5.69
C SER A 24 -3.00 -18.07 5.31
N GLY A 25 -4.07 -18.84 5.53
CA GLY A 25 -4.10 -20.28 5.27
C GLY A 25 -4.10 -20.66 3.78
N PRO A 26 -4.02 -21.96 3.45
CA PRO A 26 -3.95 -22.44 2.05
C PRO A 26 -5.22 -22.17 1.23
N LEU A 27 -6.32 -21.77 1.87
CA LEU A 27 -7.62 -21.51 1.22
C LEU A 27 -7.71 -20.16 0.51
N LEU A 28 -6.69 -19.30 0.62
CA LEU A 28 -6.72 -17.95 0.04
C LEU A 28 -7.09 -17.93 -1.46
N PRO A 29 -6.52 -18.78 -2.34
CA PRO A 29 -6.94 -18.83 -3.75
C PRO A 29 -8.41 -19.21 -3.96
N GLU A 30 -8.98 -20.03 -3.08
CA GLU A 30 -10.40 -20.40 -3.17
C GLU A 30 -11.29 -19.23 -2.75
N VAL A 31 -10.94 -18.56 -1.65
CA VAL A 31 -11.61 -17.36 -1.15
C VAL A 31 -11.62 -16.27 -2.23
N TYR A 32 -10.46 -16.01 -2.83
CA TYR A 32 -10.31 -15.07 -3.95
C TYR A 32 -11.27 -15.40 -5.10
N ARG A 33 -11.25 -16.64 -5.61
CA ARG A 33 -12.15 -17.06 -6.70
C ARG A 33 -13.62 -16.87 -6.36
N ARG A 34 -14.03 -17.19 -5.13
CA ARG A 34 -15.41 -16.99 -4.68
C ARG A 34 -15.79 -15.51 -4.64
N ILE A 35 -14.90 -14.63 -4.20
CA ILE A 35 -15.13 -13.17 -4.24
C ILE A 35 -15.27 -12.72 -5.67
N LYS A 36 -14.34 -13.06 -6.57
CA LYS A 36 -14.42 -12.64 -7.99
C LYS A 36 -15.67 -13.17 -8.70
N ALA A 37 -16.16 -14.36 -8.32
CA ALA A 37 -17.43 -14.88 -8.84
C ALA A 37 -18.65 -14.07 -8.36
N LEU A 38 -18.60 -13.54 -7.13
CA LEU A 38 -19.67 -12.73 -6.55
C LEU A 38 -19.55 -11.25 -6.89
N ASP A 39 -18.34 -10.75 -7.14
CA ASP A 39 -18.02 -9.35 -7.36
C ASP A 39 -16.77 -9.24 -8.24
N PRO A 40 -16.93 -9.30 -9.58
CA PRO A 40 -15.80 -9.27 -10.49
C PRO A 40 -15.14 -7.90 -10.59
N TYR A 41 -15.83 -6.83 -10.15
CA TYR A 41 -15.43 -5.45 -10.41
C TYR A 41 -14.49 -4.88 -9.35
N HIS A 42 -14.70 -5.21 -8.08
CA HIS A 42 -13.84 -4.70 -7.01
C HIS A 42 -12.52 -5.47 -6.92
N VAL A 43 -11.45 -4.75 -6.58
CA VAL A 43 -10.12 -5.33 -6.38
C VAL A 43 -10.08 -6.14 -5.09
N VAL A 44 -9.34 -7.24 -5.11
CA VAL A 44 -9.01 -8.02 -3.91
C VAL A 44 -7.59 -7.69 -3.48
N THR A 45 -7.41 -7.34 -2.20
CA THR A 45 -6.12 -7.00 -1.60
C THR A 45 -5.80 -7.93 -0.43
N MET A 46 -4.51 -8.15 -0.17
CA MET A 46 -4.06 -9.00 0.93
C MET A 46 -2.71 -8.55 1.45
N ALA A 47 -2.51 -8.56 2.76
CA ALA A 47 -1.27 -8.11 3.39
C ALA A 47 -0.24 -9.23 3.51
N ILE A 48 1.03 -8.88 3.32
CA ILE A 48 2.16 -9.75 3.62
C ILE A 48 3.19 -9.00 4.47
N ALA A 49 3.71 -9.68 5.49
CA ALA A 49 4.72 -9.12 6.40
C ALA A 49 6.12 -9.03 5.76
N GLY A 50 6.38 -9.76 4.68
CA GLY A 50 7.66 -9.78 4.01
C GLY A 50 7.54 -10.05 2.53
N THR A 51 8.39 -9.41 1.73
CA THR A 51 8.41 -9.58 0.27
C THR A 51 8.72 -11.02 -0.14
N GLY A 52 9.45 -11.75 0.71
CA GLY A 52 9.70 -13.20 0.60
C GLY A 52 8.46 -14.05 0.51
N ASP A 53 7.36 -13.57 1.09
CA ASP A 53 6.10 -14.27 1.01
C ASP A 53 5.42 -14.08 -0.33
N ALA A 54 5.66 -12.98 -1.04
CA ALA A 54 4.98 -12.65 -2.27
C ALA A 54 5.12 -13.74 -3.37
N VAL A 55 6.23 -14.49 -3.38
CA VAL A 55 6.46 -15.59 -4.33
C VAL A 55 5.69 -16.87 -4.01
N ARG A 56 5.09 -17.01 -2.82
CA ARG A 56 4.36 -18.24 -2.51
C ARG A 56 3.09 -18.29 -3.36
N SER A 57 2.86 -19.43 -4.01
CA SER A 57 1.76 -19.61 -4.96
C SER A 57 0.37 -19.23 -4.42
N LYS A 58 0.14 -19.36 -3.10
CA LYS A 58 -1.14 -18.98 -2.48
C LYS A 58 -1.42 -17.48 -2.58
N TYR A 59 -0.39 -16.63 -2.52
CA TYR A 59 -0.53 -15.19 -2.63
C TYR A 59 -0.62 -14.76 -4.09
N LEU A 60 0.24 -15.32 -4.96
CA LEU A 60 0.19 -15.09 -6.41
C LEU A 60 -1.19 -15.34 -7.04
N ARG A 61 -1.97 -16.27 -6.47
CA ARG A 61 -3.27 -16.70 -6.99
C ARG A 61 -4.44 -16.31 -6.08
N GLY A 62 -4.16 -15.50 -5.07
CA GLY A 62 -5.07 -15.23 -3.94
C GLY A 62 -5.49 -13.78 -3.81
N THR A 63 -5.03 -12.90 -4.70
CA THR A 63 -5.27 -11.45 -4.63
C THR A 63 -5.09 -10.82 -6.01
N ASP A 64 -5.68 -9.64 -6.22
CA ASP A 64 -5.42 -8.80 -7.40
C ASP A 64 -4.21 -7.88 -7.15
N VAL A 65 -4.00 -7.48 -5.89
CA VAL A 65 -2.93 -6.57 -5.46
C VAL A 65 -2.34 -7.08 -4.14
N ILE A 66 -1.02 -7.11 -4.03
CA ILE A 66 -0.35 -7.36 -2.76
C ILE A 66 -0.19 -6.05 -1.99
N MET A 67 -0.48 -6.10 -0.70
CA MET A 67 -0.18 -5.04 0.23
C MET A 67 1.04 -5.44 1.07
N VAL A 68 2.19 -4.83 0.81
CA VAL A 68 3.42 -5.19 1.53
C VAL A 68 3.50 -4.39 2.82
N GLU A 69 3.43 -5.06 3.95
CA GLU A 69 3.57 -4.41 5.25
C GLU A 69 5.03 -4.06 5.52
N SER A 70 5.27 -2.79 5.78
CA SER A 70 6.61 -2.28 5.99
C SER A 70 6.56 -1.10 6.95
N TYR A 71 7.31 -1.22 8.05
CA TYR A 71 7.16 -0.36 9.21
C TYR A 71 8.47 0.36 9.61
N PRO A 72 9.11 1.13 8.71
CA PRO A 72 10.35 1.81 9.02
C PRO A 72 10.15 2.90 10.08
N LYS A 73 11.13 3.04 10.97
CA LYS A 73 11.11 4.07 12.04
C LYS A 73 11.87 5.34 11.67
N LEU A 74 12.87 5.22 10.80
CA LEU A 74 13.77 6.32 10.43
C LEU A 74 13.75 6.51 8.91
N VAL A 75 14.11 7.71 8.48
CA VAL A 75 14.15 8.10 7.06
C VAL A 75 15.09 7.19 6.25
N ASP A 76 16.29 6.89 6.77
CA ASP A 76 17.28 6.07 6.07
C ASP A 76 16.81 4.62 5.89
N TYR A 77 16.14 4.07 6.91
CA TYR A 77 15.52 2.74 6.81
C TYR A 77 14.36 2.73 5.80
N SER A 78 13.58 3.80 5.76
CA SER A 78 12.48 3.92 4.79
C SER A 78 13.01 3.86 3.35
N TYR A 79 14.07 4.61 3.02
CA TYR A 79 14.69 4.54 1.70
C TYR A 79 15.12 3.12 1.31
N ALA A 80 15.89 2.46 2.17
CA ALA A 80 16.42 1.14 1.89
C ALA A 80 15.29 0.11 1.76
N GLN A 81 14.31 0.17 2.66
CA GLN A 81 13.22 -0.79 2.72
C GLN A 81 12.26 -0.62 1.54
N MET A 82 11.80 0.59 1.23
CA MET A 82 10.86 0.85 0.12
C MET A 82 11.39 0.41 -1.23
N ASN A 83 12.69 0.60 -1.49
CA ASN A 83 13.31 0.14 -2.74
C ASN A 83 13.25 -1.38 -2.92
N VAL A 84 13.37 -2.14 -1.84
CA VAL A 84 13.27 -3.61 -1.88
C VAL A 84 11.81 -4.05 -1.87
N VAL A 85 10.99 -3.43 -1.01
CA VAL A 85 9.64 -3.91 -0.74
C VAL A 85 8.67 -3.66 -1.87
N SER A 86 8.84 -2.57 -2.60
CA SER A 86 8.00 -2.27 -3.76
C SER A 86 8.44 -3.04 -4.99
N ARG A 87 9.75 -3.13 -5.28
CA ARG A 87 10.21 -3.66 -6.57
C ARG A 87 9.94 -5.13 -6.79
N TRP A 88 10.13 -5.95 -5.76
CA TRP A 88 10.11 -7.39 -5.97
C TRP A 88 8.70 -7.95 -6.27
N PRO A 89 7.62 -7.55 -5.56
CA PRO A 89 6.27 -7.99 -5.91
C PRO A 89 5.79 -7.50 -7.29
N LEU A 90 6.26 -6.33 -7.72
CA LEU A 90 5.91 -5.74 -9.02
C LEU A 90 6.37 -6.56 -10.23
N GLU A 91 7.31 -7.50 -10.04
CA GLU A 91 7.72 -8.43 -11.09
C GLU A 91 6.58 -9.34 -11.56
N PHE A 92 5.52 -9.50 -10.76
CA PHE A 92 4.44 -10.43 -11.06
C PHE A 92 3.03 -9.91 -10.74
N MET A 93 2.87 -8.88 -9.90
CA MET A 93 1.58 -8.23 -9.70
C MET A 93 1.70 -6.80 -9.15
N PRO A 94 0.67 -5.95 -9.30
CA PRO A 94 0.64 -4.66 -8.66
C PRO A 94 0.78 -4.78 -7.14
N SER A 95 1.48 -3.81 -6.54
CA SER A 95 1.65 -3.75 -5.09
C SER A 95 1.38 -2.36 -4.54
N VAL A 96 0.71 -2.32 -3.39
CA VAL A 96 0.67 -1.15 -2.52
C VAL A 96 1.55 -1.40 -1.30
N VAL A 97 2.13 -0.35 -0.74
CA VAL A 97 2.82 -0.46 0.54
C VAL A 97 1.81 -0.21 1.67
N CYS A 98 1.85 -1.03 2.71
CA CYS A 98 1.21 -0.73 3.99
C CYS A 98 2.24 -0.14 4.94
N GLY A 99 2.30 1.19 5.00
CA GLY A 99 3.23 1.91 5.86
C GLY A 99 2.79 1.92 7.34
N ARG A 100 3.73 2.14 8.25
CA ARG A 100 3.46 2.33 9.69
C ARG A 100 2.84 3.72 9.89
N ALA A 101 1.67 3.82 10.52
CA ALA A 101 1.23 5.09 11.12
C ALA A 101 1.57 5.20 12.61
N TRP A 102 1.69 4.06 13.31
CA TRP A 102 1.87 3.98 14.77
C TRP A 102 2.37 2.60 15.24
N THR A 103 2.87 2.48 16.49
CA THR A 103 3.05 1.19 17.19
C THR A 103 2.64 1.23 18.66
N HIS A 104 2.06 0.13 19.14
CA HIS A 104 1.83 -0.13 20.57
C HIS A 104 2.98 -0.88 21.25
N TRP A 105 3.84 -1.51 20.45
CA TRP A 105 4.83 -2.46 20.97
C TRP A 105 6.08 -1.79 21.52
N GLU A 106 6.22 -0.49 21.29
CA GLU A 106 7.39 0.31 21.64
C GLU A 106 6.85 1.71 21.98
N ASP A 107 7.40 2.38 22.99
CA ASP A 107 7.05 3.76 23.42
C ASP A 107 7.24 4.84 22.32
N ASP A 108 7.45 4.42 21.07
CA ASP A 108 7.62 5.24 19.89
C ASP A 108 6.23 5.69 19.40
N GLY A 109 5.95 6.99 19.60
CA GLY A 109 4.72 7.66 19.16
C GLY A 109 4.47 7.64 17.65
N VAL A 110 3.50 8.44 17.20
CA VAL A 110 3.13 8.61 15.78
C VAL A 110 4.38 8.86 14.94
N ILE A 111 4.49 8.22 13.77
CA ILE A 111 5.65 8.42 12.88
C ILE A 111 5.82 9.91 12.53
N SER A 112 7.07 10.34 12.37
CA SER A 112 7.33 11.73 11.99
C SER A 112 6.93 12.02 10.55
N VAL A 113 6.57 13.27 10.25
CA VAL A 113 6.24 13.73 8.88
C VAL A 113 7.37 13.41 7.87
N PRO A 114 8.67 13.57 8.20
CA PRO A 114 9.75 13.14 7.29
C PRO A 114 9.75 11.64 6.98
N VAL A 115 9.47 10.78 7.97
CA VAL A 115 9.41 9.33 7.77
C VAL A 115 8.22 8.97 6.88
N PHE A 116 7.06 9.57 7.15
CA PHE A 116 5.85 9.43 6.31
C PHE A 116 6.13 9.78 4.85
N ARG A 117 6.71 10.95 4.60
CA ARG A 117 7.03 11.42 3.25
C ARG A 117 8.05 10.49 2.57
N SER A 118 9.08 10.09 3.32
CA SER A 118 10.10 9.17 2.81
C SER A 118 9.48 7.83 2.39
N GLN A 119 8.56 7.27 3.17
CA GLN A 119 7.86 6.03 2.82
C GLN A 119 7.08 6.18 1.52
N LEU A 120 6.19 7.18 1.45
CA LEU A 120 5.34 7.41 0.29
C LEU A 120 6.15 7.61 -1.00
N PHE A 121 7.08 8.56 -1.01
CA PHE A 121 7.80 8.90 -2.24
C PHE A 121 8.74 7.78 -2.68
N HIS A 122 9.46 7.13 -1.75
CA HIS A 122 10.32 6.01 -2.15
C HIS A 122 9.51 4.79 -2.60
N ALA A 123 8.34 4.52 -2.01
CA ALA A 123 7.46 3.46 -2.48
C ALA A 123 7.01 3.71 -3.92
N LEU A 124 6.57 4.93 -4.21
CA LEU A 124 6.12 5.34 -5.55
C LEU A 124 7.26 5.33 -6.58
N ILE A 125 8.44 5.87 -6.24
CA ILE A 125 9.64 5.83 -7.10
C ILE A 125 10.06 4.39 -7.40
N ALA A 126 9.90 3.49 -6.42
CA ALA A 126 10.18 2.07 -6.59
C ALA A 126 9.07 1.31 -7.37
N GLY A 127 7.99 2.00 -7.77
CA GLY A 127 6.95 1.48 -8.66
C GLY A 127 5.65 1.05 -7.97
N ALA A 128 5.52 1.22 -6.64
CA ALA A 128 4.28 0.90 -5.95
C ALA A 128 3.12 1.72 -6.53
N THR A 129 1.94 1.12 -6.62
CA THR A 129 0.75 1.77 -7.21
C THR A 129 -0.06 2.55 -6.18
N GLY A 130 0.42 2.60 -4.92
CA GLY A 130 -0.21 3.34 -3.84
C GLY A 130 0.38 2.99 -2.48
N GLU A 131 -0.08 3.71 -1.46
CA GLU A 131 0.25 3.47 -0.06
C GLU A 131 -1.03 3.47 0.77
N LEU A 132 -1.16 2.49 1.66
CA LEU A 132 -2.12 2.41 2.75
C LEU A 132 -1.34 2.47 4.07
N TRP A 133 -1.98 2.82 5.17
CA TRP A 133 -1.29 2.93 6.46
C TRP A 133 -1.93 2.06 7.52
N PHE A 134 -1.13 1.18 8.13
CA PHE A 134 -1.53 0.30 9.23
C PHE A 134 -1.43 1.00 10.59
N ALA A 135 -2.24 0.52 11.52
CA ALA A 135 -3.29 1.29 12.18
C ALA A 135 -2.88 2.67 12.76
N TYR A 136 -3.73 3.66 12.52
CA TYR A 136 -3.84 4.85 13.35
C TYR A 136 -4.53 4.46 14.66
N ARG A 137 -3.78 4.32 15.76
CA ARG A 137 -4.35 4.21 17.10
C ARG A 137 -3.69 5.24 18.01
N ASN A 138 -4.50 6.01 18.74
CA ASN A 138 -3.98 6.81 19.84
C ASN A 138 -3.65 5.90 21.05
N ALA A 139 -3.04 6.46 22.08
CA ALA A 139 -2.72 5.73 23.33
C ALA A 139 -3.95 5.10 24.02
N GLU A 140 -5.16 5.52 23.65
CA GLU A 140 -6.45 5.04 24.16
C GLU A 140 -7.08 3.98 23.23
N SER A 141 -6.33 3.47 22.25
CA SER A 141 -6.78 2.50 21.24
C SER A 141 -7.90 2.99 20.31
N TRP A 142 -8.10 4.31 20.20
CA TRP A 142 -9.03 4.94 19.27
C TRP A 142 -8.37 5.27 17.93
N ASN A 143 -9.11 5.04 16.84
CA ASN A 143 -8.70 5.43 15.49
C ASN A 143 -8.88 6.94 15.30
N GLN A 144 -7.92 7.75 15.76
CA GLN A 144 -7.79 9.13 15.33
C GLN A 144 -6.59 9.22 14.38
N PRO A 145 -6.79 9.54 13.08
CA PRO A 145 -5.67 9.98 12.27
C PRO A 145 -5.12 11.23 12.96
N GLY A 146 -3.94 11.11 13.56
CA GLY A 146 -3.28 12.26 14.19
C GLY A 146 -3.28 13.40 13.18
N LEU A 147 -3.82 14.55 13.58
CA LEU A 147 -3.88 15.77 12.76
C LEU A 147 -2.60 16.04 11.93
N PRO A 148 -1.36 15.83 12.44
CA PRO A 148 -0.16 16.07 11.63
C PRO A 148 -0.02 15.15 10.40
N LEU A 149 -0.38 13.86 10.50
CA LEU A 149 -0.28 12.96 9.35
C LEU A 149 -1.36 13.23 8.33
N ARG A 150 -2.58 13.58 8.77
CA ARG A 150 -3.65 13.96 7.84
C ARG A 150 -3.25 15.19 6.99
N ALA A 151 -2.68 16.21 7.61
CA ALA A 151 -2.19 17.39 6.90
C ALA A 151 -1.05 17.02 5.92
N ALA A 152 -0.08 16.22 6.38
CA ALA A 152 1.01 15.74 5.52
C ALA A 152 0.51 14.89 4.35
N SER A 153 -0.52 14.05 4.54
CA SER A 153 -1.14 13.27 3.47
C SER A 153 -1.81 14.18 2.44
N PHE A 154 -2.53 15.22 2.87
CA PHE A 154 -3.13 16.19 1.93
C PHE A 154 -2.07 16.95 1.13
N GLU A 155 -1.01 17.41 1.79
CA GLU A 155 0.09 18.11 1.12
C GLU A 155 0.79 17.20 0.11
N ALA A 156 1.11 15.96 0.50
CA ALA A 156 1.75 15.00 -0.38
C ALA A 156 0.85 14.62 -1.57
N ALA A 157 -0.46 14.46 -1.36
CA ALA A 157 -1.41 14.23 -2.44
C ALA A 157 -1.44 15.40 -3.43
N GLY A 158 -1.41 16.64 -2.94
CA GLY A 158 -1.30 17.85 -3.77
C GLY A 158 -0.02 17.84 -4.62
N GLN A 159 1.12 17.58 -3.99
CA GLN A 159 2.42 17.48 -4.69
C GLN A 159 2.41 16.39 -5.77
N LEU A 160 1.82 15.22 -5.50
CA LEU A 160 1.70 14.15 -6.49
C LEU A 160 0.82 14.55 -7.67
N LEU A 161 -0.27 15.27 -7.43
CA LEU A 161 -1.12 15.78 -8.51
C LEU A 161 -0.41 16.83 -9.36
N GLU A 162 0.42 17.69 -8.75
CA GLU A 162 1.27 18.65 -9.47
C GLU A 162 2.35 17.96 -10.31
N LEU A 163 2.94 16.88 -9.79
CA LEU A 163 3.99 16.12 -10.48
C LEU A 163 3.43 15.16 -11.54
N ALA A 164 2.20 14.67 -11.38
CA ALA A 164 1.61 13.64 -12.24
C ALA A 164 1.71 13.96 -13.74
N PRO A 165 1.44 15.19 -14.23
CA PRO A 165 1.63 15.51 -15.64
C PRO A 165 3.06 15.28 -16.13
N ALA A 166 4.07 15.69 -15.35
CA ALA A 166 5.47 15.51 -15.71
C ALA A 166 5.90 14.04 -15.66
N LEU A 167 5.39 13.28 -14.68
CA LEU A 167 5.73 11.86 -14.48
C LEU A 167 5.06 10.92 -15.48
N THR A 168 3.90 11.30 -16.02
CA THR A 168 3.09 10.47 -16.92
C THR A 168 3.13 10.90 -18.38
N SER A 169 3.71 12.06 -18.70
CA SER A 169 3.88 12.52 -20.07
C SER A 169 5.11 11.86 -20.72
N PRO A 170 4.99 11.28 -21.93
CA PRO A 170 6.10 10.61 -22.63
C PRO A 170 7.34 11.47 -22.96
N GLY A 171 7.33 12.78 -22.65
CA GLY A 171 8.41 13.73 -22.97
C GLY A 171 9.11 14.37 -21.75
N GLY A 172 8.70 14.06 -20.51
CA GLY A 172 9.25 14.69 -19.31
C GLY A 172 10.71 14.32 -19.00
N TYR A 173 11.20 13.23 -19.60
CA TYR A 173 12.58 12.72 -19.45
C TYR A 173 13.39 12.78 -20.75
N ALA A 174 12.92 13.50 -21.79
CA ALA A 174 13.77 13.76 -22.94
C ALA A 174 14.97 14.57 -22.43
N ALA A 175 16.15 13.93 -22.42
CA ALA A 175 17.40 14.62 -22.11
C ALA A 175 17.42 15.90 -22.95
N GLY A 176 17.63 17.05 -22.28
CA GLY A 176 17.84 18.30 -22.99
C GLY A 176 18.93 18.11 -24.05
N PRO A 177 18.92 18.89 -25.14
CA PRO A 177 19.93 18.76 -26.18
C PRO A 177 21.32 18.80 -25.53
N GLU A 178 22.19 17.86 -25.91
CA GLU A 178 23.56 17.84 -25.39
C GLU A 178 24.21 19.20 -25.61
N PRO A 179 24.93 19.73 -24.60
CA PRO A 179 25.59 21.02 -24.73
C PRO A 179 26.59 20.95 -25.89
N SER A 180 26.38 21.81 -26.88
CA SER A 180 27.25 22.00 -28.05
C SER A 180 28.59 22.63 -27.68
#